data_AF-A0A6H2ZSU4-F1
#
_entry.id   AF-A0A6H2ZSU4-F1
#
_cell.length_a   1.000
_cell.length_b   1.000
_cell.length_c   1.000
_cell.angle_alpha   90.00
_cell.angle_beta   90.00
_cell.angle_gamma   90.00
#
_symmetry.space_group_name_H-M   'P 1'
#
loop_
_entity.id
_entity.type
_entity.pdbx_description
1 polymer ?
#
loop_
_entity_poly.entity_id
_entity_poly.type
_entity_poly.pdbx_seq_one_letter_code
_entity_poly.pdbx_strand_id
1 'polypeptide(L)'
;MFNEMYQFFNYSGYMTLGFLVSKIELDSKKVAIKMLLLSILMSVALFFMVIQDSIMKGKITQDLWEFKTPLVVIFSVSVFLFFKNAKTSLTDKYGDKLSSIAGLVFPVYLVHYLYIFLIVRHFGYAFKALPVIIQIPIETAIITLSSFITVFIMSKIPFINRLI
;
A
#
# COMPACT_ATOMS: atom_id res chain seq x y z
N MET A 1 7.11 23.73 -2.53
CA MET A 1 7.24 23.59 -1.07
C MET A 1 5.89 23.60 -0.34
N PHE A 2 4.98 24.56 -0.55
CA PHE A 2 3.65 24.56 0.09
C PHE A 2 2.74 23.34 -0.25
N ASN A 3 2.88 22.75 -1.43
CA ASN A 3 2.09 21.57 -1.82
C ASN A 3 2.46 20.28 -1.08
N GLU A 4 3.70 20.12 -0.60
CA GLU A 4 4.14 18.88 0.05
C GLU A 4 3.67 18.80 1.50
N MET A 5 3.65 19.93 2.22
CA MET A 5 3.01 20.01 3.54
C MET A 5 1.52 19.66 3.47
N TYR A 6 0.82 20.14 2.44
CA TYR A 6 -0.59 19.79 2.23
C TYR A 6 -0.77 18.29 2.01
N GLN A 7 0.12 17.63 1.26
CA GLN A 7 0.13 16.17 1.11
C GLN A 7 0.45 15.45 2.42
N PHE A 8 1.35 15.96 3.25
CA PHE A 8 1.62 15.37 4.57
C PHE A 8 0.37 15.39 5.48
N PHE A 9 -0.31 16.53 5.59
CA PHE A 9 -1.55 16.65 6.39
C PHE A 9 -2.71 15.80 5.87
N ASN A 10 -2.73 15.59 4.56
CA ASN A 10 -3.67 14.71 3.90
C ASN A 10 -3.52 13.24 4.37
N TYR A 11 -2.30 12.80 4.71
CA TYR A 11 -2.05 11.46 5.26
C TYR A 11 -2.16 11.39 6.79
N SER A 12 -1.97 12.50 7.53
CA SER A 12 -2.08 12.48 9.00
C SER A 12 -3.48 12.11 9.51
N GLY A 13 -4.52 12.34 8.70
CA GLY A 13 -5.88 11.88 8.99
C GLY A 13 -5.96 10.36 9.16
N TYR A 14 -5.22 9.61 8.34
CA TYR A 14 -5.13 8.15 8.46
C TYR A 14 -4.42 7.69 9.72
N MET A 15 -3.42 8.43 10.21
CA MET A 15 -2.78 8.11 11.49
C MET A 15 -3.77 8.26 12.66
N THR A 16 -4.53 9.36 12.67
CA THR A 16 -5.55 9.62 13.70
C THR A 16 -6.68 8.59 13.62
N LEU A 17 -7.18 8.30 12.42
CA LEU A 17 -8.22 7.31 12.18
C LEU A 17 -7.75 5.91 12.61
N GLY A 18 -6.52 5.53 12.26
CA GLY A 18 -5.91 4.27 12.68
C GLY A 18 -5.84 4.16 14.21
N PHE A 19 -5.42 5.24 14.90
CA PHE A 19 -5.44 5.28 16.37
C PHE A 19 -6.85 5.08 16.94
N LEU A 20 -7.86 5.79 16.43
CA LEU A 20 -9.24 5.66 16.91
C LEU A 20 -9.78 4.24 16.70
N VAL A 21 -9.62 3.69 15.50
CA VAL A 21 -10.08 2.34 15.14
C VAL A 21 -9.29 1.26 15.90
N SER A 22 -8.03 1.51 16.26
CA SER A 22 -7.24 0.60 17.09
C SER A 22 -7.83 0.40 18.49
N LYS A 23 -8.58 1.37 19.03
CA LYS A 23 -9.22 1.28 20.35
C LYS A 23 -10.54 0.50 20.35
N ILE A 24 -11.12 0.20 19.19
CA ILE A 24 -12.40 -0.52 19.10
C ILE A 24 -12.17 -2.02 19.30
N GLU A 25 -12.72 -2.60 20.36
CA GLU A 25 -12.59 -4.03 20.64
C GLU A 25 -13.58 -4.83 19.80
N LEU A 26 -13.09 -5.53 18.77
CA LEU A 26 -13.90 -6.32 17.85
C LEU A 26 -13.30 -7.72 17.65
N ASP A 27 -12.95 -8.41 18.72
CA ASP A 27 -12.18 -9.65 18.64
C ASP A 27 -13.04 -10.85 18.17
N SER A 28 -13.21 -11.00 16.86
CA SER A 28 -13.78 -12.23 16.29
C SER A 28 -13.35 -12.49 14.85
N LYS A 29 -13.12 -13.78 14.54
CA LYS A 29 -12.89 -14.26 13.17
C LYS A 29 -14.01 -13.87 12.21
N LYS A 30 -15.26 -13.76 12.71
CA LYS A 30 -16.42 -13.32 11.92
C LYS A 30 -16.27 -11.87 11.48
N VAL A 31 -15.80 -10.97 12.36
CA VAL A 31 -15.52 -9.58 12.00
C VAL A 31 -14.41 -9.53 10.96
N ALA A 32 -13.31 -10.27 11.13
CA ALA A 32 -12.24 -10.32 10.15
C ALA A 32 -12.75 -10.70 8.75
N ILE A 33 -13.55 -11.77 8.64
CA ILE A 33 -14.13 -12.19 7.36
C ILE A 33 -15.04 -11.11 6.76
N LYS A 34 -15.91 -10.48 7.56
CA LYS A 34 -16.76 -9.38 7.09
C LYS A 34 -15.94 -8.21 6.55
N MET A 35 -14.87 -7.84 7.26
CA MET A 35 -13.99 -6.73 6.85
C MET A 35 -13.19 -7.07 5.59
N LEU A 36 -12.75 -8.33 5.44
CA LEU A 36 -12.14 -8.82 4.20
C LEU A 36 -13.11 -8.70 3.02
N LEU A 37 -14.34 -9.23 3.17
CA LEU A 37 -15.36 -9.16 2.12
C LEU A 37 -15.71 -7.71 1.77
N LEU A 38 -15.81 -6.83 2.78
CA LEU A 38 -16.04 -5.41 2.58
C LEU A 38 -14.88 -4.76 1.81
N SER A 39 -13.63 -5.09 2.13
CA SER A 39 -12.46 -4.57 1.42
C SER A 39 -12.44 -5.00 -0.06
N ILE A 40 -12.78 -6.26 -0.35
CA ILE A 40 -12.87 -6.78 -1.72
C ILE A 40 -14.01 -6.07 -2.46
N LEU A 41 -15.18 -5.95 -1.83
CA LEU A 41 -16.34 -5.26 -2.41
C LEU A 41 -16.01 -3.80 -2.75
N MET A 42 -15.40 -3.06 -1.82
CA MET A 42 -15.01 -1.67 -2.05
C MET A 42 -13.96 -1.56 -3.16
N SER A 43 -12.99 -2.47 -3.23
CA SER A 43 -11.98 -2.49 -4.30
C SER A 43 -12.60 -2.72 -5.68
N VAL A 44 -13.54 -3.67 -5.79
CA VAL A 44 -14.25 -3.97 -7.04
C VAL A 44 -15.14 -2.80 -7.44
N ALA A 45 -15.90 -2.24 -6.49
CA ALA A 45 -16.73 -1.07 -6.73
C ALA A 45 -15.89 0.12 -7.23
N LEU A 46 -14.78 0.42 -6.57
CA LEU A 46 -13.88 1.51 -6.94
C LEU A 46 -13.33 1.33 -8.35
N PHE A 47 -12.91 0.11 -8.72
CA PHE A 47 -12.43 -0.21 -10.06
C PHE A 47 -13.45 0.13 -11.14
N PHE A 48 -14.69 -0.37 -11.01
CA PHE A 48 -15.73 -0.11 -12.00
C PHE A 48 -16.16 1.36 -12.02
N MET A 49 -16.22 2.02 -10.86
CA MET A 49 -16.56 3.45 -10.80
C MET A 49 -15.50 4.32 -11.48
N VAL A 50 -14.21 4.02 -11.31
CA VAL A 50 -13.11 4.74 -11.99
C VAL A 50 -13.15 4.53 -13.51
N ILE A 51 -13.43 3.30 -13.96
CA ILE A 51 -13.61 3.01 -15.40
C ILE A 51 -14.77 3.83 -15.95
N GLN A 52 -15.93 3.79 -15.30
CA GLN A 52 -17.10 4.51 -15.73
C GLN A 52 -16.84 6.03 -15.76
N ASP A 53 -16.25 6.59 -14.72
CA ASP A 53 -15.88 8.01 -14.66
C ASP A 53 -14.92 8.42 -15.77
N SER A 54 -13.91 7.58 -16.04
CA SER A 54 -12.94 7.83 -17.11
C SER A 54 -13.58 7.80 -18.50
N ILE A 55 -14.50 6.86 -18.75
CA ILE A 55 -15.25 6.77 -20.01
C ILE A 55 -16.14 8.00 -20.18
N MET A 56 -16.90 8.37 -19.14
CA MET A 56 -17.81 9.53 -19.18
C MET A 56 -17.07 10.85 -19.43
N LYS A 57 -15.88 11.02 -18.87
CA LYS A 57 -15.07 12.23 -19.03
C LYS A 57 -14.15 12.19 -20.25
N GLY A 58 -14.07 11.06 -20.97
CA GLY A 58 -13.20 10.89 -22.13
C GLY A 58 -11.70 10.97 -21.81
N LYS A 59 -11.31 10.85 -20.54
CA LYS A 59 -9.91 10.90 -20.08
C LYS A 59 -9.75 10.06 -18.82
N ILE A 60 -8.54 9.55 -18.57
CA ILE A 60 -8.21 8.87 -17.31
C ILE A 60 -8.33 9.89 -16.16
N THR A 61 -9.09 9.53 -15.13
CA THR A 61 -9.31 10.38 -13.95
C THR A 61 -8.82 9.76 -12.65
N GLN A 62 -8.57 10.62 -11.67
CA GLN A 62 -8.13 10.22 -10.34
C GLN A 62 -9.12 10.48 -9.22
N ASP A 63 -10.12 11.32 -9.48
CA ASP A 63 -11.05 11.90 -8.52
C ASP A 63 -11.66 10.90 -7.52
N LEU A 64 -11.97 9.67 -7.97
CA LEU A 64 -12.63 8.66 -7.13
C LEU A 64 -11.67 7.80 -6.30
N TRP A 65 -10.44 7.61 -6.75
CA TRP A 65 -9.43 6.76 -6.08
C TRP A 65 -8.35 7.58 -5.37
N GLU A 66 -8.58 8.88 -5.18
CA GLU A 66 -7.81 9.68 -4.23
C GLU A 66 -8.05 9.20 -2.79
N PHE A 67 -7.01 9.33 -1.96
CA PHE A 67 -7.02 8.89 -0.56
C PHE A 67 -8.04 9.65 0.33
N LYS A 68 -8.68 10.71 -0.15
CA LYS A 68 -9.69 11.47 0.64
C LYS A 68 -11.10 10.95 0.43
N THR A 69 -11.32 10.10 -0.56
CA THR A 69 -12.69 9.70 -0.90
C THR A 69 -13.25 8.76 0.16
N PRO A 70 -14.54 8.84 0.47
CA PRO A 70 -15.17 7.96 1.46
C PRO A 70 -14.95 6.48 1.15
N LEU A 71 -14.93 6.11 -0.13
CA LEU A 71 -14.68 4.72 -0.56
C LEU A 71 -13.28 4.25 -0.18
N VAL A 72 -12.24 5.06 -0.43
CA VAL A 72 -10.86 4.71 -0.08
C VAL A 72 -10.66 4.70 1.43
N VAL A 73 -11.33 5.59 2.17
CA VAL A 73 -11.33 5.57 3.64
C VAL A 73 -11.97 4.29 4.18
N ILE A 74 -13.17 3.92 3.71
CA ILE A 74 -13.86 2.69 4.13
C ILE A 74 -13.03 1.45 3.78
N PHE A 75 -12.48 1.40 2.57
CA PHE A 75 -11.58 0.33 2.14
C PHE A 75 -10.39 0.20 3.11
N SER A 76 -9.71 1.30 3.40
CA SER A 76 -8.53 1.32 4.27
C SER A 76 -8.86 0.87 5.70
N VAL A 77 -9.97 1.36 6.28
CA VAL A 77 -10.45 0.93 7.59
C VAL A 77 -10.80 -0.56 7.60
N SER A 78 -11.42 -1.06 6.54
CA SER A 78 -11.77 -2.47 6.40
C SER A 78 -10.53 -3.36 6.36
N VAL A 79 -9.50 -2.97 5.59
CA VAL A 79 -8.22 -3.70 5.55
C VAL A 79 -7.54 -3.70 6.93
N PHE A 80 -7.52 -2.54 7.60
CA PHE A 80 -6.94 -2.43 8.95
C PHE A 80 -7.67 -3.35 9.95
N LEU A 81 -9.01 -3.29 9.99
CA LEU A 81 -9.82 -4.12 10.89
C LEU A 81 -9.74 -5.61 10.53
N PHE A 82 -9.55 -5.96 9.26
CA PHE A 82 -9.28 -7.34 8.87
C PHE A 82 -8.02 -7.85 9.56
N PHE A 83 -6.87 -7.20 9.36
CA PHE A 83 -5.61 -7.64 9.96
C PHE A 83 -5.61 -7.60 11.49
N LYS A 84 -6.27 -6.59 12.09
CA LYS A 84 -6.42 -6.48 13.54
C LYS A 84 -7.14 -7.69 14.15
N ASN A 85 -8.20 -8.18 13.48
CA ASN A 85 -9.08 -9.22 14.01
C ASN A 85 -8.81 -10.61 13.42
N ALA A 86 -7.91 -10.73 12.44
CA ALA A 86 -7.61 -11.98 11.77
C ALA A 86 -6.85 -13.00 12.63
N LYS A 87 -6.44 -12.64 13.87
CA LYS A 87 -5.68 -13.45 14.85
C LYS A 87 -5.25 -14.82 14.30
N THR A 88 -4.08 -14.84 13.67
CA THR A 88 -3.56 -16.05 13.03
C THR A 88 -2.49 -16.67 13.92
N SER A 89 -2.36 -18.00 13.89
CA SER A 89 -1.26 -18.71 14.57
C SER A 89 0.13 -18.27 14.11
N LEU A 90 0.23 -17.65 12.92
CA LEU A 90 1.46 -17.05 12.40
C LEU A 90 1.83 -15.75 13.11
N THR A 91 0.84 -14.94 13.50
CA THR A 91 1.05 -13.71 14.28
C THR A 91 1.61 -14.05 15.65
N ASP A 92 1.10 -15.09 16.30
CA ASP A 92 1.58 -15.53 17.62
C ASP A 92 2.98 -16.15 17.55
N LYS A 93 3.28 -16.88 16.47
CA LYS A 93 4.57 -17.59 16.31
C LYS A 93 5.70 -16.70 15.78
N TYR A 94 5.39 -15.70 14.94
CA TYR A 94 6.37 -14.91 14.21
C TYR A 94 6.16 -13.39 14.35
N GLY A 95 5.37 -12.94 15.33
CA GLY A 95 5.03 -11.52 15.54
C GLY A 95 6.22 -10.59 15.50
N ASP A 96 7.29 -10.91 16.23
CA ASP A 96 8.51 -10.08 16.29
C ASP A 96 9.21 -9.97 14.92
N LYS A 97 9.28 -11.08 14.18
CA LYS A 97 9.88 -11.10 12.84
C LYS A 97 9.03 -10.34 11.84
N LEU A 98 7.71 -10.49 11.90
CA LEU A 98 6.77 -9.76 11.07
C LEU A 98 6.82 -8.26 11.35
N SER A 99 6.93 -7.87 12.63
CA SER A 99 7.09 -6.48 13.04
C SER A 99 8.41 -5.90 12.52
N SER A 100 9.52 -6.63 12.63
CA SER A 100 10.82 -6.22 12.08
C SER A 100 10.77 -6.03 10.56
N ILE A 101 10.09 -6.93 9.83
CA ILE A 101 9.91 -6.79 8.38
C ILE A 101 8.99 -5.61 8.04
N ALA A 102 7.91 -5.42 8.81
CA ALA A 102 6.98 -4.30 8.63
C ALA A 102 7.67 -2.94 8.80
N GLY A 103 8.66 -2.84 9.69
CA GLY A 103 9.50 -1.65 9.85
C GLY A 103 10.24 -1.25 8.58
N LEU A 104 10.56 -2.20 7.69
CA LEU A 104 11.27 -1.93 6.43
C LEU A 104 10.36 -1.37 5.33
N VAL A 105 9.03 -1.42 5.49
CA VAL A 105 8.07 -1.01 4.43
C VAL A 105 8.19 0.47 4.11
N PHE A 106 8.36 1.33 5.12
CA PHE A 106 8.49 2.77 4.89
C PHE A 106 9.79 3.15 4.17
N PRO A 107 10.98 2.66 4.57
CA PRO A 107 12.19 2.86 3.79
C PRO A 107 12.11 2.28 2.37
N VAL A 108 11.43 1.14 2.17
CA VAL A 108 11.17 0.59 0.83
C VAL A 108 10.36 1.57 -0.01
N TYR A 109 9.33 2.19 0.57
CA TYR A 109 8.57 3.25 -0.07
C TYR A 109 9.42 4.48 -0.41
N LEU A 110 10.50 4.77 0.31
CA LEU A 110 11.40 5.86 -0.11
C LEU A 110 12.29 5.46 -1.29
N VAL A 111 12.82 4.23 -1.26
CA VAL A 111 13.80 3.77 -2.25
C VAL A 111 13.15 3.32 -3.56
N HIS A 112 11.88 2.89 -3.58
CA HIS A 112 11.28 2.31 -4.79
C HIS A 112 11.25 3.26 -6.00
N TYR A 113 11.16 4.58 -5.79
CA TYR A 113 11.24 5.58 -6.86
C TYR A 113 12.57 5.54 -7.61
N LEU A 114 13.68 5.24 -6.92
CA LEU A 114 14.99 5.03 -7.56
C LEU A 114 14.92 3.87 -8.55
N TYR A 115 14.30 2.76 -8.17
CA TYR A 115 14.18 1.58 -9.02
C TYR A 115 13.22 1.79 -10.18
N ILE A 116 12.12 2.51 -9.98
CA ILE A 116 11.26 2.96 -11.08
C ILE A 116 12.10 3.71 -12.12
N PHE A 117 12.89 4.70 -11.68
CA PHE A 117 13.74 5.48 -12.57
C PHE A 117 14.78 4.63 -13.30
N LEU A 118 15.48 3.73 -12.59
CA LEU A 118 16.49 2.85 -13.18
C LEU A 118 15.88 1.88 -14.21
N ILE A 119 14.72 1.29 -13.90
CA ILE A 119 14.03 0.35 -14.79
C ILE A 119 13.54 1.08 -16.04
N VAL A 120 12.87 2.23 -15.90
CA VAL A 120 12.42 3.00 -17.05
C VAL A 120 13.60 3.43 -17.94
N ARG A 121 14.70 3.89 -17.33
CA ARG A 121 15.87 4.38 -18.06
C ARG A 121 16.64 3.28 -18.79
N HIS A 122 16.86 2.12 -18.17
CA HIS A 122 17.75 1.09 -18.70
C HIS A 122 17.02 -0.10 -19.32
N PHE A 123 15.79 -0.38 -18.88
CA PHE A 123 15.03 -1.57 -19.26
C PHE A 123 13.66 -1.25 -19.84
N GLY A 124 13.24 0.02 -19.90
CA GLY A 124 11.92 0.42 -20.38
C GLY A 124 11.60 -0.08 -21.80
N TYR A 125 12.61 -0.25 -22.66
CA TYR A 125 12.42 -0.85 -23.99
C TYR A 125 12.06 -2.34 -23.94
N ALA A 126 12.58 -3.11 -22.99
CA ALA A 126 12.30 -4.54 -22.86
C ALA A 126 10.85 -4.80 -22.42
N PHE A 127 10.29 -3.91 -21.60
CA PHE A 127 8.93 -4.04 -21.07
C PHE A 127 7.84 -3.58 -22.04
N LYS A 128 8.15 -2.69 -23.00
CA LYS A 128 7.20 -2.20 -24.01
C LYS A 128 6.58 -3.28 -24.89
N ALA A 129 7.26 -4.41 -25.07
CA ALA A 129 6.78 -5.51 -25.89
C ALA A 129 5.78 -6.42 -25.17
N LEU A 130 5.64 -6.27 -23.84
CA LEU A 130 4.74 -7.10 -23.04
C LEU A 130 3.33 -6.50 -23.01
N PRO A 131 2.27 -7.33 -22.98
CA PRO A 131 0.93 -6.86 -22.67
C PRO A 131 0.90 -6.20 -21.29
N VAL A 132 0.19 -5.08 -21.15
CA VAL A 132 0.11 -4.27 -19.92
C VAL A 132 -0.25 -5.11 -18.68
N ILE A 133 -1.15 -6.09 -18.84
CA ILE A 133 -1.60 -6.96 -17.75
C ILE A 133 -0.48 -7.87 -17.19
N ILE A 134 0.54 -8.15 -18.00
CA ILE A 134 1.73 -8.92 -17.60
C ILE A 134 2.86 -7.97 -17.18
N GLN A 135 3.01 -6.87 -17.92
CA GLN A 135 4.03 -5.86 -17.70
C GLN A 135 3.96 -5.29 -16.28
N ILE A 136 2.79 -4.80 -15.84
CA ILE A 136 2.64 -4.11 -14.55
C ILE A 136 2.98 -5.03 -13.36
N PRO A 137 2.47 -6.28 -13.27
CA PRO A 137 2.86 -7.18 -12.18
C PRO A 137 4.36 -7.50 -12.16
N ILE A 138 4.99 -7.70 -13.32
CA ILE A 138 6.42 -8.00 -13.40
C ILE A 138 7.25 -6.80 -12.94
N GLU A 139 6.96 -5.60 -13.47
CA GLU A 139 7.66 -4.37 -13.05
C GLU A 139 7.50 -4.15 -11.55
N THR A 140 6.28 -4.27 -11.03
CA THR A 140 5.98 -4.13 -9.60
C THR A 140 6.79 -5.12 -8.75
N ALA A 141 6.87 -6.39 -9.17
CA ALA A 141 7.63 -7.41 -8.46
C ALA A 141 9.14 -7.10 -8.45
N ILE A 142 9.70 -6.71 -9.60
CA ILE A 142 11.13 -6.37 -9.72
C ILE A 142 11.46 -5.14 -8.87
N ILE A 143 10.66 -4.08 -8.97
CA ILE A 143 10.82 -2.86 -8.18
C ILE A 143 10.77 -3.17 -6.69
N THR A 144 9.73 -3.89 -6.26
CA THR A 144 9.52 -4.22 -4.85
C THR A 144 10.65 -5.07 -4.30
N LEU A 145 11.05 -6.11 -5.03
CA LEU A 145 12.12 -7.00 -4.60
C LEU A 145 13.46 -6.26 -4.51
N SER A 146 13.81 -5.47 -5.53
CA SER A 146 15.06 -4.70 -5.55
C SER A 146 15.11 -3.68 -4.42
N SER A 147 13.99 -2.98 -4.19
CA SER A 147 13.85 -2.01 -3.10
C SER A 147 13.99 -2.68 -1.73
N PHE A 148 13.32 -3.83 -1.56
CA PHE A 148 13.37 -4.59 -0.31
C PHE A 148 14.76 -5.13 -0.03
N ILE A 149 15.45 -5.69 -1.03
CA ILE A 149 16.84 -6.16 -0.90
C ILE A 149 17.75 -5.01 -0.46
N THR A 150 17.66 -3.85 -1.09
CA THR A 150 18.48 -2.69 -0.76
C THR A 150 18.24 -2.20 0.66
N VAL A 151 16.98 -2.03 1.05
CA VAL A 151 16.63 -1.62 2.41
C VAL A 151 17.04 -2.68 3.43
N PHE A 152 16.88 -3.96 3.11
CA PHE A 152 17.32 -5.04 3.97
C PHE A 152 18.83 -5.01 4.20
N ILE A 153 19.63 -4.77 3.16
CA ILE A 153 21.09 -4.60 3.28
C ILE A 153 21.42 -3.36 4.12
N MET A 154 20.74 -2.23 3.86
CA MET A 154 20.89 -0.99 4.62
C MET A 154 20.61 -1.19 6.12
N SER A 155 19.61 -2.01 6.46
CA SER A 155 19.25 -2.35 7.85
C SER A 155 20.36 -3.09 8.61
N LYS A 156 21.31 -3.70 7.89
CA LYS A 156 22.47 -4.37 8.50
C LYS A 156 23.63 -3.42 8.79
N ILE A 157 23.58 -2.18 8.30
CA ILE A 157 24.63 -1.17 8.51
C ILE A 157 24.26 -0.33 9.75
N PRO A 158 25.05 -0.38 10.85
CA PRO A 158 24.64 0.18 12.14
C PRO A 158 24.30 1.68 12.13
N PHE A 159 24.97 2.47 11.30
CA PHE A 159 24.71 3.90 11.20
C PHE A 159 23.43 4.20 10.41
N ILE A 160 23.20 3.46 9.32
CA ILE A 160 22.04 3.64 8.44
C ILE A 160 20.77 3.10 9.11
N ASN A 161 20.87 1.97 9.82
CA ASN A 161 19.75 1.38 10.56
C ASN A 161 19.18 2.30 11.67
N ARG A 162 19.90 3.36 12.06
CA ARG A 162 19.37 4.37 12.99
C ARG A 162 18.52 5.44 12.29
N LEU A 163 18.63 5.53 10.97
CA LEU A 163 17.96 6.52 10.13
C LEU A 163 16.74 5.94 9.41
N ILE A 164 16.59 4.61 9.38
CA ILE A 164 15.52 3.88 8.70
C ILE A 164 14.65 3.10 9.66
#